data_AF-A0A9Q6S6W7-F1
#
_entry.id   AF-A0A9Q6S6W7-F1
#
_cell.length_a   1.000
_cell.length_b   1.000
_cell.length_c   1.000
_cell.angle_alpha   90.00
_cell.angle_beta   90.00
_cell.angle_gamma   90.00
#
_symmetry.space_group_name_H-M   'P 1'
#
loop_
_entity.id
_entity.type
_entity.pdbx_description
1 polymer ?
#
loop_
_entity_poly.entity_id
_entity_poly.type
_entity_poly.pdbx_seq_one_letter_code
_entity_poly.pdbx_strand_id
1 'polypeptide(L)'
;MRYRDGVLVDGGVTSVVPVRVARAMGADIVVAVDIYCHSPPSPATSIMSIVLRTAQVQSCLIAQNELAEADVLIAPAVSPAGAQDAAGMERARQAGYDAAKSAAPQLEALLRQRHLVLRSAPNAPISNATLR
;
A
#
# COMPACT_ATOMS: atom_id res chain seq x y z
N MET A 1 7.02 -18.83 8.85
CA MET A 1 8.14 -19.47 8.11
C MET A 1 9.38 -19.40 8.98
N ARG A 2 10.11 -20.51 9.20
CA ARG A 2 11.38 -20.44 9.97
C ARG A 2 12.49 -19.89 9.07
N TYR A 3 13.25 -18.93 9.58
CA TYR A 3 14.40 -18.37 8.90
C TYR A 3 15.49 -18.08 9.93
N ARG A 4 16.67 -18.69 9.73
CA ARG A 4 17.74 -18.74 10.75
C ARG A 4 17.16 -19.19 12.10
N ASP A 5 17.43 -18.43 13.16
CA ASP A 5 17.00 -18.75 14.53
C ASP A 5 15.62 -18.16 14.88
N GLY A 6 14.86 -17.68 13.89
CA GLY A 6 13.60 -16.96 14.10
C GLY A 6 12.43 -17.43 13.24
N VAL A 7 11.26 -16.85 13.53
CA VAL A 7 10.04 -17.02 12.73
C VAL A 7 9.75 -15.70 12.02
N LEU A 8 9.63 -15.77 10.70
CA LEU A 8 9.16 -14.65 9.89
C LEU A 8 7.65 -14.49 10.05
N VAL A 9 7.26 -13.25 10.28
CA VAL A 9 5.89 -12.74 10.28
C VAL A 9 5.74 -11.69 9.18
N ASP A 10 4.50 -11.26 8.93
CA ASP A 10 4.23 -10.20 7.98
C ASP A 10 4.97 -8.90 8.34
N GLY A 11 5.49 -8.21 7.32
CA GLY A 11 6.29 -7.00 7.50
C GLY A 11 5.50 -5.80 8.02
N GLY A 12 4.16 -5.82 7.92
CA GLY A 12 3.27 -4.75 8.36
C GLY A 12 3.36 -4.45 9.87
N VAL A 13 3.93 -5.36 10.67
CA VAL A 13 4.22 -5.10 12.09
C VAL A 13 5.44 -4.18 12.30
N THR A 14 6.28 -4.02 11.27
CA THR A 14 7.50 -3.18 11.32
C THR A 14 7.37 -1.93 10.47
N SER A 15 6.82 -2.05 9.26
CA SER A 15 6.57 -0.95 8.34
C SER A 15 5.38 -1.32 7.47
N VAL A 16 4.29 -0.56 7.59
CA VAL A 16 3.05 -0.78 6.84
C VAL A 16 3.27 -0.49 5.35
N VAL A 17 4.01 0.57 5.04
CA VAL A 17 4.41 0.94 3.68
C VAL A 17 5.90 1.34 3.71
N PRO A 18 6.81 0.52 3.16
CA PRO A 18 8.25 0.63 3.38
C PRO A 18 8.93 1.68 2.48
N VAL A 19 8.53 2.95 2.64
CA VAL A 19 9.05 4.10 1.88
C VAL A 19 10.57 4.25 2.05
N ARG A 20 11.07 4.10 3.29
CA ARG A 20 12.50 4.26 3.57
C ARG A 20 13.34 3.18 2.92
N VAL A 21 12.81 1.96 2.84
CA VAL A 21 13.47 0.84 2.15
C VAL A 21 13.57 1.14 0.66
N ALA A 22 12.49 1.61 0.04
CA ALA A 22 12.50 1.99 -1.38
C ALA A 22 13.55 3.09 -1.66
N ARG A 23 13.66 4.11 -0.80
CA ARG A 23 14.71 5.13 -0.90
C ARG A 23 16.10 4.56 -0.71
N ALA A 24 16.32 3.70 0.29
CA ALA A 24 17.60 3.05 0.54
C ALA A 24 18.05 2.15 -0.63
N MET A 25 17.11 1.61 -1.41
CA MET A 25 17.36 0.88 -2.65
C MET A 25 17.72 1.77 -3.84
N GLY A 26 17.75 3.10 -3.67
CA GLY A 26 18.14 4.04 -4.70
C GLY A 26 17.00 4.55 -5.59
N ALA A 27 15.75 4.50 -5.13
CA ALA A 27 14.63 5.05 -5.88
C ALA A 27 14.72 6.59 -6.00
N ASP A 28 14.64 7.11 -7.23
CA ASP A 28 14.63 8.56 -7.50
C ASP A 28 13.31 9.23 -7.09
N ILE A 29 12.20 8.50 -7.26
CA ILE A 29 10.83 8.90 -6.90
C ILE A 29 10.19 7.72 -6.18
N VAL A 30 9.60 7.95 -5.01
CA VAL A 30 8.85 6.96 -4.25
C VAL A 30 7.36 7.31 -4.26
N VAL A 31 6.56 6.39 -4.80
CA VAL A 31 5.10 6.44 -4.77
C VAL A 31 4.60 5.45 -3.73
N ALA A 32 4.10 5.95 -2.61
CA ALA A 32 3.52 5.14 -1.54
C ALA A 32 2.05 4.85 -1.85
N VAL A 33 1.63 3.60 -1.65
CA VAL A 33 0.22 3.18 -1.76
C VAL A 33 -0.22 2.63 -0.41
N ASP A 34 -1.16 3.29 0.26
CA ASP A 34 -1.66 2.89 1.57
C ASP A 34 -3.15 2.54 1.51
N ILE A 35 -3.45 1.27 1.78
CA ILE A 35 -4.81 0.72 1.86
C ILE A 35 -5.18 0.25 3.27
N TYR A 36 -4.35 0.55 4.27
CA TYR A 36 -4.50 0.02 5.63
C TYR A 36 -4.95 1.11 6.62
N CYS A 37 -4.30 2.28 6.59
CA CYS A 37 -4.59 3.34 7.56
C CYS A 37 -5.74 4.26 7.15
N HIS A 38 -6.11 4.24 5.87
CA HIS A 38 -7.20 5.03 5.30
C HIS A 38 -8.51 4.23 5.14
N SER A 39 -8.54 2.97 5.57
CA SER A 39 -9.76 2.16 5.56
C SER A 39 -10.75 2.61 6.63
N PRO A 40 -12.06 2.57 6.34
CA PRO A 40 -13.09 2.95 7.30
C PRO A 40 -13.03 2.05 8.55
N PRO A 41 -13.27 2.61 9.75
CA PRO A 41 -13.30 1.83 10.99
C PRO A 41 -14.39 0.76 10.94
N SER A 42 -14.03 -0.47 11.29
CA SER A 42 -15.00 -1.52 11.59
C SER A 42 -15.47 -1.39 13.06
N PRO A 43 -16.75 -1.63 13.39
CA PRO A 43 -17.23 -1.60 14.77
C PRO A 43 -16.48 -2.61 15.66
N ALA A 44 -15.82 -2.12 16.71
CA ALA A 44 -15.12 -2.95 17.67
C ALA A 44 -16.07 -3.50 18.74
N THR A 45 -16.79 -4.57 18.41
CA THR A 45 -17.83 -5.18 19.28
C THR A 45 -17.34 -6.29 20.22
N SER A 46 -16.07 -6.70 20.14
CA SER A 46 -15.47 -7.75 20.97
C SER A 46 -14.09 -7.35 21.48
N ILE A 47 -13.61 -7.98 22.54
CA ILE A 47 -12.25 -7.74 23.09
C ILE A 47 -11.19 -7.91 21.99
N MET A 48 -11.32 -8.96 21.17
CA MET A 48 -10.39 -9.20 20.06
C MET A 48 -10.43 -8.08 19.02
N SER A 49 -11.61 -7.61 18.63
CA SER A 49 -11.69 -6.52 17.64
C SER A 49 -11.21 -5.17 18.20
N ILE A 50 -11.33 -4.94 19.51
CA ILE A 50 -10.72 -3.78 20.18
C ILE A 50 -9.19 -3.87 20.12
N VAL A 51 -8.59 -5.01 20.50
CA VAL A 51 -7.13 -5.20 20.46
C VAL A 51 -6.59 -5.02 19.04
N LEU A 52 -7.23 -5.64 18.04
CA LEU A 52 -6.85 -5.49 16.63
C LEU A 52 -6.98 -4.03 16.16
N ARG A 53 -8.02 -3.31 16.59
CA ARG A 53 -8.20 -1.90 16.26
C ARG A 53 -7.12 -1.02 16.90
N THR A 54 -6.77 -1.28 18.16
CA THR A 54 -5.68 -0.57 18.83
C THR A 54 -4.35 -0.80 18.12
N ALA A 55 -4.04 -2.06 17.77
CA ALA A 55 -2.84 -2.40 17.02
C ALA A 55 -2.80 -1.71 15.65
N GLN A 56 -3.92 -1.66 14.93
CA GLN A 56 -4.05 -0.91 13.68
C GLN A 56 -3.74 0.58 13.87
N VAL A 57 -4.38 1.22 14.84
CA VAL A 57 -4.17 2.66 15.12
C VAL A 57 -2.72 2.95 15.47
N GLN A 58 -2.09 2.14 16.33
CA GLN A 58 -0.68 2.28 16.68
C GLN A 58 0.22 2.12 15.44
N SER A 59 -0.02 1.10 14.62
CA SER A 59 0.74 0.86 13.38
C SER A 59 0.64 2.06 12.45
N CYS A 60 -0.55 2.66 12.33
CA CYS A 60 -0.78 3.84 11.51
C CYS A 60 -0.11 5.09 12.04
N LEU A 61 -0.09 5.32 13.35
CA LEU A 61 0.65 6.43 13.96
C LEU A 61 2.16 6.31 13.69
N ILE A 62 2.71 5.09 13.77
CA ILE A 62 4.12 4.83 13.48
C ILE A 62 4.41 5.07 11.98
N ALA A 63 3.53 4.58 11.11
CA ALA A 63 3.68 4.69 9.65
C ALA A 63 3.61 6.13 9.13
N GLN A 64 2.94 7.06 9.83
CA GLN A 64 2.78 8.45 9.37
C GLN A 64 4.10 9.14 9.00
N ASN A 65 5.13 8.96 9.83
CA ASN A 65 6.44 9.58 9.58
C ASN A 65 7.12 8.99 8.35
N GLU A 66 7.01 7.67 8.15
CA GLU A 66 7.60 7.01 6.98
C GLU A 66 6.81 7.35 5.70
N LEU A 67 5.48 7.37 5.76
CA LEU A 67 4.62 7.76 4.64
C LEU A 67 4.85 9.20 4.19
N ALA A 68 5.12 10.12 5.12
CA ALA A 68 5.43 11.51 4.83
C ALA A 68 6.72 11.71 4.02
N GLU A 69 7.60 10.70 3.97
CA GLU A 69 8.84 10.74 3.17
C GLU A 69 8.62 10.33 1.70
N ALA A 70 7.42 9.88 1.33
CA ALA A 70 7.07 9.56 -0.06
C ALA A 70 6.88 10.85 -0.88
N ASP A 71 7.25 10.81 -2.16
CA ASP A 71 7.04 11.95 -3.07
C ASP A 71 5.56 12.08 -3.47
N VAL A 72 4.85 10.95 -3.52
CA VAL A 72 3.40 10.86 -3.74
C VAL A 72 2.81 9.78 -2.85
N LEU A 73 1.71 10.10 -2.16
CA LEU A 73 0.89 9.14 -1.41
C LEU A 73 -0.44 8.93 -2.12
N ILE A 74 -0.75 7.68 -2.47
CA ILE A 74 -2.03 7.24 -3.04
C ILE A 74 -2.72 6.39 -1.99
N ALA A 75 -3.80 6.90 -1.41
CA ALA A 75 -4.50 6.23 -0.29
C ALA A 75 -6.00 6.04 -0.57
N PRO A 76 -6.38 5.09 -1.43
CA PRO A 76 -7.78 4.85 -1.75
C PRO A 76 -8.49 4.19 -0.55
N ALA A 77 -9.67 4.68 -0.20
CA ALA A 77 -10.49 4.07 0.84
C ALA A 77 -11.11 2.75 0.32
N VAL A 78 -10.53 1.62 0.71
CA VAL A 78 -10.99 0.28 0.32
C VAL A 78 -11.28 -0.57 1.56
N SER A 79 -12.30 -1.41 1.48
CA SER A 79 -12.69 -2.34 2.55
C SER A 79 -13.48 -3.53 1.99
N PRO A 80 -12.86 -4.43 1.21
CA PRO A 80 -13.51 -5.68 0.81
C PRO A 80 -13.81 -6.54 2.05
N ALA A 81 -14.92 -7.29 2.03
CA ALA A 81 -15.30 -8.13 3.17
C ALA A 81 -14.39 -9.38 3.36
N GLY A 82 -13.47 -9.61 2.43
CA GLY A 82 -12.48 -10.68 2.44
C GLY A 82 -12.13 -11.14 1.03
N ALA A 83 -11.24 -12.13 0.92
CA ALA A 83 -10.80 -12.65 -0.39
C ALA A 83 -11.92 -13.29 -1.23
N GLN A 84 -13.06 -13.65 -0.61
CA GLN A 84 -14.21 -14.24 -1.29
C GLN A 84 -15.22 -13.19 -1.81
N ASP A 85 -15.04 -11.91 -1.46
CA ASP A 85 -15.91 -10.81 -1.88
C ASP A 85 -15.48 -10.26 -3.25
N ALA A 86 -15.82 -10.99 -4.32
CA ALA A 86 -15.43 -10.61 -5.69
C ALA A 86 -15.90 -9.19 -6.07
N ALA A 87 -17.10 -8.80 -5.65
CA ALA A 87 -17.65 -7.47 -5.94
C ALA A 87 -16.92 -6.37 -5.14
N GLY A 88 -16.56 -6.63 -3.88
CA GLY A 88 -15.73 -5.73 -3.08
C GLY A 88 -14.31 -5.60 -3.61
N MET A 89 -13.71 -6.70 -4.07
CA MET A 89 -12.41 -6.68 -4.73
C MET A 89 -12.42 -5.83 -6.00
N GLU A 90 -13.46 -5.98 -6.84
CA GLU A 90 -13.59 -5.17 -8.05
C GLU A 90 -13.80 -3.68 -7.75
N ARG A 91 -14.59 -3.35 -6.72
CA ARG A 91 -14.71 -1.96 -6.23
C ARG A 91 -13.37 -1.42 -5.72
N ALA A 92 -12.60 -2.22 -4.98
CA ALA A 92 -11.28 -1.83 -4.49
C ALA A 92 -10.30 -1.60 -5.65
N ARG A 93 -10.33 -2.46 -6.68
CA ARG A 93 -9.53 -2.30 -7.90
C ARG A 93 -9.86 -0.99 -8.61
N GLN A 94 -11.15 -0.69 -8.78
CA GLN A 94 -11.59 0.54 -9.43
C GLN A 94 -11.19 1.78 -8.62
N ALA A 95 -11.39 1.76 -7.29
CA ALA A 95 -10.97 2.85 -6.41
C ALA A 95 -9.46 3.12 -6.48
N GLY A 96 -8.64 2.06 -6.53
CA GLY A 96 -7.20 2.18 -6.73
C GLY A 96 -6.83 2.78 -8.09
N TYR A 97 -7.51 2.35 -9.16
CA TYR A 97 -7.31 2.91 -10.50
C TYR A 97 -7.63 4.40 -10.56
N ASP A 98 -8.77 4.80 -10.00
CA ASP A 98 -9.20 6.20 -10.00
C ASP A 98 -8.26 7.07 -9.16
N ALA A 99 -7.84 6.60 -7.99
CA ALA A 99 -6.87 7.31 -7.15
C ALA A 99 -5.51 7.48 -7.83
N ALA A 100 -5.01 6.43 -8.51
CA ALA A 100 -3.77 6.51 -9.28
C ALA A 100 -3.89 7.47 -10.47
N LYS A 101 -5.02 7.44 -11.18
CA LYS A 101 -5.30 8.36 -12.29
C LYS A 101 -5.33 9.81 -11.82
N SER A 102 -5.93 10.09 -10.66
CA SER A 102 -5.93 11.42 -10.06
C SER A 102 -4.54 11.91 -9.66
N ALA A 103 -3.62 11.00 -9.32
CA ALA A 103 -2.23 11.33 -9.01
C ALA A 103 -1.33 11.51 -10.25
N ALA A 104 -1.78 11.08 -11.43
CA ALA A 104 -0.99 11.12 -12.67
C ALA A 104 -0.38 12.50 -12.99
N PRO A 105 -1.11 13.64 -12.87
CA PRO A 105 -0.52 14.95 -13.14
C PRO A 105 0.64 15.31 -12.21
N GLN A 106 0.57 14.93 -10.93
CA GLN A 106 1.65 15.15 -9.96
C GLN A 106 2.86 14.29 -10.31
N LEU A 107 2.65 13.03 -10.69
CA LEU A 107 3.72 12.13 -11.12
C LEU A 107 4.43 12.65 -12.38
N GLU A 108 3.68 13.11 -13.38
CA GLU A 108 4.25 13.74 -14.57
C GLU A 108 5.08 14.99 -14.23
N ALA A 109 4.61 15.81 -13.30
CA ALA A 109 5.35 16.98 -12.84
C ALA A 109 6.67 16.58 -12.15
N LEU A 110 6.66 15.57 -11.30
CA LEU A 110 7.86 15.05 -10.63
C LEU A 110 8.87 14.47 -11.63
N LEU A 111 8.41 13.68 -12.60
CA LEU A 111 9.26 13.15 -13.67
C LEU A 111 9.96 14.28 -14.44
N ARG A 112 9.22 15.33 -14.81
CA ARG A 112 9.80 16.52 -15.48
C ARG A 112 10.82 17.23 -14.61
N GLN A 113 10.50 17.49 -13.33
CA GLN A 113 11.40 18.18 -12.39
C GLN A 113 12.72 17.42 -12.18
N ARG A 114 12.66 16.09 -12.16
CA ARG A 114 13.83 15.22 -11.98
C ARG A 114 14.51 14.85 -13.30
N HIS A 115 14.03 15.37 -14.44
CA HIS A 115 14.51 15.03 -15.78
C HIS A 115 14.54 13.51 -16.06
N LEU A 116 13.57 12.78 -15.48
CA LEU A 116 13.43 11.34 -15.64
C LEU A 116 12.51 11.03 -16.83
N VAL A 117 12.87 9.99 -17.58
CA VAL A 117 12.02 9.43 -18.64
C VAL A 117 11.51 8.09 -18.17
N LEU A 118 10.20 7.87 -18.27
CA LEU A 118 9.63 6.54 -18.05
C LEU A 118 10.22 5.58 -19.07
N ARG A 119 11.10 4.69 -18.61
CA ARG A 119 11.48 3.52 -19.40
C ARG A 119 10.26 2.62 -19.42
N SER A 120 9.76 2.28 -20.61
CA SER A 120 8.74 1.25 -20.70
C SER A 120 9.31 -0.03 -20.09
N ALA A 121 8.59 -0.61 -19.13
CA ALA A 121 8.86 -1.97 -18.73
C ALA A 121 8.70 -2.85 -19.99
N PRO A 122 9.51 -3.90 -20.19
CA PRO A 122 9.18 -4.90 -21.20
C PRO A 122 7.74 -5.36 -20.91
N ASN A 123 6.88 -5.35 -21.95
CA ASN A 123 5.49 -5.82 -21.91
C ASN A 123 5.46 -7.30 -21.51
N ALA A 124 5.63 -7.60 -20.23
CA ALA A 124 5.24 -8.87 -19.67
C ALA A 124 3.74 -8.74 -19.35
N PRO A 125 2.86 -9.53 -19.99
CA PRO A 125 1.48 -9.57 -19.56
C PRO A 125 1.44 -9.93 -18.08
N ILE A 126 0.65 -9.21 -17.30
CA ILE A 126 0.29 -9.60 -15.94
C ILE A 126 -0.54 -10.89 -16.10
N SER A 127 0.14 -12.03 -16.06
CA SER A 127 -0.47 -13.33 -16.24
C SER A 127 -1.39 -13.62 -15.06
N ASN A 128 -2.70 -13.60 -15.29
CA ASN A 128 -3.72 -14.06 -14.34
C ASN A 128 -3.70 -15.59 -14.13
N ALA A 129 -2.57 -16.25 -14.35
CA ALA A 129 -2.44 -17.70 -14.28
C ALA A 129 -1.83 -18.17 -12.95
N THR A 130 -2.37 -17.77 -11.80
CA THR A 130 -2.12 -18.49 -10.52
C THR A 130 -3.25 -18.33 -9.50
N LEU A 131 -4.49 -18.16 -9.95
CA LEU A 131 -5.68 -18.35 -9.10
C LEU A 131 -6.40 -19.62 -9.56
N ARG A 132 -5.95 -20.76 -9.01
CA ARG A 132 -6.70 -22.03 -8.97
C ARG A 132 -6.60 -22.58 -7.56
#